data_AF-A0A2V1DLU9-F1
#
_entry.id   AF-A0A2V1DLU9-F1
#
_cell.length_a   1.000
_cell.length_b   1.000
_cell.length_c   1.000
_cell.angle_alpha   90.00
_cell.angle_beta   90.00
_cell.angle_gamma   90.00
#
_symmetry.space_group_name_H-M   'P 1'
#
loop_
_entity.id
_entity.type
_entity.pdbx_description
1 polymer ?
#
loop_
_entity_poly.entity_id
_entity_poly.type
_entity_poly.pdbx_seq_one_letter_code
_entity_poly.pdbx_strand_id
1 'polypeptide(L)'
;MAPSWLEKFIVREDATPDPRRTSEQPLLELHYTSLAHHRRILGVQGDTVPRYELKRQAILGGAWGTKCHVTSPSNDNKEVAMLDFHSLPRPCMEIELLQKSHTIKIATSKQEYKGSGGLGMLRWKGTGMKAYGEASWELRDERGLVVAVTVDEGQVNGMISVWGEGLDNETVEELVMVAVAKIEDYKNMLRNSKKAVVGLGIGTAAWLSGSWA
;
A
#
# COMPACT_ATOMS: atom_id res chain seq x y z
N MET A 1 2.76 -14.56 21.10
CA MET A 1 3.30 -13.18 21.23
C MET A 1 3.96 -12.81 19.91
N ALA A 2 3.72 -11.61 19.39
CA ALA A 2 4.38 -11.15 18.16
C ALA A 2 5.87 -10.87 18.45
N PRO A 3 6.78 -11.03 17.46
CA PRO A 3 8.18 -10.66 17.63
C PRO A 3 8.33 -9.17 18.02
N SER A 4 9.26 -8.83 18.90
CA SER A 4 9.47 -7.46 19.42
C SER A 4 9.77 -6.41 18.36
N TRP A 5 10.32 -6.81 17.20
CA TRP A 5 10.51 -5.91 16.05
C TRP A 5 9.19 -5.61 15.30
N LEU A 6 8.20 -6.51 15.41
CA LEU A 6 6.85 -6.36 14.85
C LEU A 6 5.95 -5.50 15.76
N GLU A 7 6.21 -5.50 17.07
CA GLU A 7 5.46 -4.69 18.06
C GLU A 7 5.56 -3.18 17.77
N LYS A 8 6.62 -2.73 17.10
CA LYS A 8 6.76 -1.32 16.65
C LYS A 8 5.77 -0.92 15.55
N PHE A 9 5.18 -1.90 14.85
CA PHE A 9 4.19 -1.69 13.79
C PHE A 9 2.75 -1.95 14.25
N ILE A 10 2.58 -2.47 15.48
CA ILE A 10 1.27 -2.58 16.12
C ILE A 10 0.89 -1.17 16.60
N VAL A 11 -0.03 -0.54 15.88
CA VAL A 11 -0.48 0.83 16.15
C VAL A 11 -1.17 0.88 17.52
N ARG A 12 -0.60 1.67 18.45
CA ARG A 12 -1.17 2.02 19.76
C ARG A 12 -1.93 3.35 19.76
N GLU A 13 -2.10 3.98 18.60
CA GLU A 13 -3.08 5.06 18.45
C GLU A 13 -4.49 4.48 18.51
N ASP A 14 -5.46 5.31 18.89
CA ASP A 14 -6.88 4.97 18.88
C ASP A 14 -7.26 4.29 17.55
N ALA A 15 -7.31 2.96 17.55
CA ALA A 15 -7.52 2.16 16.35
C ALA A 15 -8.98 2.19 15.87
N THR A 16 -9.84 2.96 16.53
CA THR A 16 -11.26 3.06 16.20
C THR A 16 -11.42 3.56 14.75
N PRO A 17 -12.03 2.73 13.88
CA PRO A 17 -12.39 3.14 12.52
C PRO A 17 -13.35 4.32 12.52
N ASP A 18 -13.29 5.13 11.47
CA ASP A 18 -14.26 6.20 11.27
C ASP A 18 -15.68 5.63 11.05
N PRO A 19 -16.73 6.15 11.73
CA PRO A 19 -18.10 5.67 11.59
C PRO A 19 -18.63 5.72 10.14
N ARG A 20 -18.13 6.65 9.31
CA ARG A 20 -18.54 6.77 7.90
C ARG A 20 -18.33 5.50 7.09
N ARG A 21 -17.39 4.65 7.52
CA ARG A 21 -17.12 3.36 6.87
C ARG A 21 -18.30 2.38 6.90
N THR A 22 -19.24 2.58 7.83
CA THR A 22 -20.43 1.73 7.96
C THR A 22 -21.73 2.51 7.78
N SER A 23 -21.73 3.83 7.99
CA SER A 23 -22.94 4.65 7.92
C SER A 23 -23.15 5.37 6.58
N GLU A 24 -22.11 5.50 5.74
CA GLU A 24 -22.14 6.27 4.50
C GLU A 24 -21.64 5.44 3.31
N GLN A 25 -22.15 5.73 2.12
CA GLN A 25 -21.66 5.13 0.88
C GLN A 25 -20.46 5.93 0.36
N PRO A 26 -19.31 5.28 0.05
CA PRO A 26 -18.17 5.98 -0.54
C PRO A 26 -18.51 6.47 -1.96
N LEU A 27 -17.85 7.56 -2.39
CA LEU A 27 -17.91 8.06 -3.76
C LEU A 27 -17.39 7.01 -4.76
N LEU A 28 -16.35 6.28 -4.37
CA LEU A 28 -15.73 5.25 -5.18
C LEU A 28 -15.28 4.10 -4.28
N GLU A 29 -15.55 2.88 -4.72
CA GLU A 29 -15.04 1.66 -4.11
C GLU A 29 -14.33 0.82 -5.17
N LEU A 30 -13.07 0.47 -4.90
CA LEU A 30 -12.23 -0.36 -5.76
C LEU A 30 -11.78 -1.61 -5.02
N HIS A 31 -11.95 -2.74 -5.67
CA HIS A 31 -11.41 -4.02 -5.23
C HIS A 31 -10.02 -4.19 -5.80
N TYR A 32 -9.06 -4.39 -4.90
CA TYR A 32 -7.71 -4.76 -5.23
C TYR A 32 -7.58 -6.29 -5.13
N THR A 33 -6.97 -6.92 -6.14
CA THR A 33 -6.69 -8.37 -6.13
C THR A 33 -5.28 -8.65 -6.60
N SER A 34 -4.53 -9.42 -5.81
CA SER A 34 -3.25 -9.99 -6.22
C SER A 34 -3.43 -11.31 -6.97
N LEU A 35 -2.92 -11.35 -8.20
CA LEU A 35 -2.93 -12.52 -9.07
C LEU A 35 -1.55 -13.19 -9.08
N ALA A 36 -1.44 -14.28 -9.84
CA ALA A 36 -0.17 -14.95 -10.10
C ALA A 36 0.86 -14.01 -10.78
N HIS A 37 2.13 -14.42 -10.74
CA HIS A 37 3.24 -13.73 -11.44
C HIS A 37 3.40 -12.24 -11.14
N HIS A 38 3.09 -11.82 -9.92
CA HIS A 38 3.23 -10.43 -9.50
C HIS A 38 2.37 -9.42 -10.29
N ARG A 39 1.26 -9.88 -10.86
CA ARG A 39 0.23 -9.02 -11.44
C ARG A 39 -0.81 -8.69 -10.37
N ARG A 40 -1.27 -7.44 -10.31
CA ARG A 40 -2.43 -7.06 -9.50
C ARG A 40 -3.39 -6.24 -10.31
N ILE A 41 -4.66 -6.34 -9.99
CA ILE A 41 -5.72 -5.62 -10.69
C ILE A 41 -6.54 -4.82 -9.70
N LEU A 42 -7.05 -3.68 -10.16
CA LEU A 42 -8.07 -2.91 -9.47
C LEU A 42 -9.28 -2.73 -10.37
N GLY A 43 -10.46 -2.95 -9.83
CA GLY A 43 -11.72 -2.74 -10.53
C GLY A 43 -12.87 -2.45 -9.56
N VAL A 44 -13.97 -1.96 -10.10
CA VAL A 44 -15.24 -1.84 -9.39
C VAL A 44 -16.01 -3.15 -9.55
N GLN A 45 -16.88 -3.47 -8.60
CA GLN A 45 -17.76 -4.62 -8.71
C GLN A 45 -18.58 -4.54 -10.01
N GLY A 46 -18.54 -5.62 -10.80
CA GLY A 46 -19.23 -5.69 -12.09
C GLY A 46 -18.39 -5.26 -13.30
N ASP A 47 -17.18 -4.72 -13.08
CA ASP A 47 -16.25 -4.42 -14.18
C ASP A 47 -15.83 -5.72 -14.90
N THR A 48 -15.91 -5.71 -16.23
CA THR A 48 -15.40 -6.80 -17.10
C THR A 48 -13.93 -6.59 -17.47
N VAL A 49 -13.45 -5.35 -17.35
CA VAL A 49 -12.06 -4.95 -17.59
C VAL A 49 -11.58 -4.17 -16.36
N PRO A 50 -10.44 -4.51 -15.76
CA PRO A 50 -9.93 -3.79 -14.60
C PRO A 50 -9.57 -2.34 -14.98
N ARG A 51 -9.85 -1.41 -14.07
CA ARG A 51 -9.52 0.02 -14.24
C ARG A 51 -8.02 0.26 -14.22
N TYR A 52 -7.32 -0.47 -13.36
CA TYR A 52 -5.87 -0.42 -13.25
C TYR A 52 -5.26 -1.81 -13.15
N GLU A 53 -4.06 -1.93 -13.69
CA GLU A 53 -3.20 -3.09 -13.55
C GLU A 53 -1.82 -2.69 -13.06
N LEU A 54 -1.33 -3.43 -12.06
CA LEU A 54 -0.03 -3.23 -11.46
C LEU A 54 0.92 -4.38 -11.78
N LYS A 55 2.11 -4.01 -12.22
CA LYS A 55 3.24 -4.92 -12.39
C LYS A 55 4.39 -4.51 -11.48
N ARG A 56 4.76 -5.40 -10.57
CA ARG A 56 5.89 -5.19 -9.66
C ARG A 56 7.21 -5.59 -10.32
N GLN A 57 8.22 -4.74 -10.18
CA GLN A 57 9.60 -4.98 -10.54
C GLN A 57 10.51 -4.79 -9.31
N ALA A 58 11.32 -5.80 -8.99
CA ALA A 58 12.29 -5.69 -7.90
C ALA A 58 13.59 -5.05 -8.41
N ILE A 59 14.17 -4.11 -7.66
CA ILE A 59 15.46 -3.50 -7.98
C ILE A 59 16.56 -4.28 -7.26
N LEU A 60 17.52 -4.83 -8.02
CA LEU A 60 18.64 -5.65 -7.50
C LEU A 60 18.16 -6.74 -6.53
N GLY A 61 17.23 -7.58 -6.96
CA GLY A 61 16.67 -8.67 -6.12
C GLY A 61 15.78 -8.19 -4.95
N GLY A 62 15.52 -6.88 -4.88
CA GLY A 62 14.76 -6.21 -3.82
C GLY A 62 15.62 -5.55 -2.74
N ALA A 63 16.95 -5.57 -2.87
CA ALA A 63 17.85 -4.97 -1.88
C ALA A 63 17.79 -3.44 -1.87
N TRP A 64 17.44 -2.82 -3.00
CA TRP A 64 17.38 -1.36 -3.16
C TRP A 64 15.94 -0.82 -3.17
N GLY A 65 14.96 -1.69 -2.99
CA GLY A 65 13.55 -1.36 -3.10
C GLY A 65 12.83 -2.09 -4.23
N THR A 66 11.63 -1.60 -4.53
CA THR A 66 10.76 -2.15 -5.56
C THR A 66 10.06 -1.03 -6.29
N LYS A 67 9.78 -1.23 -7.57
CA LYS A 67 8.90 -0.38 -8.35
C LYS A 67 7.62 -1.13 -8.71
N CYS A 68 6.51 -0.42 -8.77
CA CYS A 68 5.26 -0.90 -9.34
C CYS A 68 4.83 0.05 -10.45
N HIS A 69 4.73 -0.49 -11.66
CA HIS A 69 4.20 0.24 -12.81
C HIS A 69 2.69 0.04 -12.83
N VAL A 70 1.94 1.14 -12.87
CA VAL A 70 0.47 1.15 -12.90
C VAL A 70 0.03 1.56 -14.29
N THR A 71 -0.74 0.69 -14.94
CA THR A 71 -1.32 0.91 -16.26
C THR A 71 -2.83 0.96 -16.16
N SER A 72 -3.48 1.64 -17.11
CA SER A 72 -4.94 1.65 -17.25
C SER A 72 -5.34 0.82 -18.48
N PRO A 73 -5.82 -0.43 -18.31
CA PRO A 73 -6.23 -1.27 -19.43
C PRO A 73 -7.36 -0.68 -20.28
N SER A 74 -8.27 0.08 -19.67
CA SER A 74 -9.35 0.78 -20.36
C SER A 74 -8.88 1.99 -21.19
N ASN A 75 -7.62 2.41 -21.03
CA ASN A 75 -7.01 3.54 -21.74
C ASN A 75 -5.76 3.06 -22.50
N ASP A 76 -5.95 2.07 -23.38
CA ASP A 76 -4.90 1.49 -24.24
C ASP A 76 -3.65 0.99 -23.49
N ASN A 77 -3.83 0.48 -22.26
CA ASN A 77 -2.74 0.07 -21.37
C ASN A 77 -1.72 1.19 -21.10
N LYS A 78 -2.12 2.46 -21.20
CA LYS A 78 -1.26 3.59 -20.91
C LYS A 78 -0.80 3.53 -19.46
N GLU A 79 0.49 3.76 -19.24
CA GLU A 79 1.05 3.91 -17.90
C GLU A 79 0.53 5.22 -17.28
N VAL A 80 -0.09 5.12 -16.11
CA VAL A 80 -0.72 6.24 -15.41
C VAL A 80 0.09 6.67 -14.19
N ALA A 81 0.78 5.73 -13.55
CA ALA A 81 1.62 6.02 -12.40
C ALA A 81 2.78 5.03 -12.22
N MET A 82 3.84 5.49 -11.57
CA MET A 82 4.91 4.64 -11.06
C MET A 82 5.00 4.80 -9.53
N LEU A 83 5.00 3.68 -8.81
CA LEU A 83 5.16 3.65 -7.36
C LEU A 83 6.56 3.11 -7.05
N ASP A 84 7.40 3.91 -6.42
CA ASP A 84 8.76 3.52 -6.00
C ASP A 84 8.84 3.42 -4.48
N PHE A 85 9.41 2.33 -3.99
CA PHE A 85 9.54 2.01 -2.57
C PHE A 85 11.02 1.98 -2.22
N HIS A 86 11.57 3.15 -1.90
CA HIS A 86 12.98 3.32 -1.57
C HIS A 86 13.29 2.73 -0.20
N SER A 87 14.40 2.00 -0.09
CA SER A 87 14.91 1.49 1.19
C SER A 87 16.13 2.27 1.71
N LEU A 88 16.88 2.92 0.81
CA LEU A 88 18.11 3.68 1.10
C LEU A 88 18.16 4.95 0.23
N PRO A 89 18.70 6.08 0.72
CA PRO A 89 19.27 6.30 2.05
C PRO A 89 18.22 6.51 3.15
N ARG A 90 16.97 6.79 2.80
CA ARG A 90 15.84 6.90 3.74
C ARG A 90 14.63 6.13 3.20
N PRO A 91 13.96 5.32 4.04
CA PRO A 91 12.71 4.69 3.65
C PRO A 91 11.62 5.71 3.32
N CYS A 92 11.17 5.67 2.08
CA CYS A 92 10.03 6.46 1.60
C CYS A 92 9.34 5.77 0.44
N MET A 93 8.10 6.17 0.25
CA MET A 93 7.29 5.85 -0.91
C MET A 93 7.25 7.10 -1.79
N GLU A 94 7.52 6.92 -3.08
CA GLU A 94 7.41 7.94 -4.11
C GLU A 94 6.38 7.49 -5.13
N ILE A 95 5.45 8.36 -5.46
CA ILE A 95 4.35 8.10 -6.39
C ILE A 95 4.44 9.16 -7.47
N GLU A 96 4.75 8.73 -8.68
CA GLU A 96 4.79 9.59 -9.85
C GLU A 96 3.48 9.42 -10.63
N LEU A 97 2.66 10.47 -10.69
CA LEU A 97 1.47 10.56 -11.52
C LEU A 97 1.86 11.09 -12.90
N LEU A 98 1.96 10.21 -13.88
CA LEU A 98 2.59 10.51 -15.17
C LEU A 98 1.78 11.49 -16.01
N GLN A 99 0.45 11.44 -15.91
CA GLN A 99 -0.41 12.35 -16.66
C GLN A 99 -0.25 13.82 -16.23
N LYS A 100 0.07 14.05 -14.96
CA LYS A 100 0.20 15.39 -14.37
C LYS A 100 1.63 15.87 -14.21
N SER A 101 2.61 14.99 -14.46
CA SER A 101 4.00 15.23 -14.04
C SER A 101 4.08 15.65 -12.56
N HIS A 102 3.28 14.99 -11.71
CA HIS A 102 3.18 15.28 -10.29
C HIS A 102 3.80 14.13 -9.48
N THR A 103 4.60 14.46 -8.47
CA THR A 103 5.28 13.47 -7.63
C THR A 103 4.92 13.67 -6.17
N ILE A 104 4.45 12.61 -5.53
CA ILE A 104 4.10 12.57 -4.11
C ILE A 104 5.16 11.76 -3.38
N LYS A 105 5.66 12.31 -2.27
CA LYS A 105 6.66 11.66 -1.42
C LYS A 105 6.12 11.48 -0.01
N ILE A 106 5.96 10.23 0.41
CA ILE A 106 5.48 9.86 1.74
C ILE A 106 6.63 9.18 2.48
N ALA A 107 7.22 9.88 3.46
CA ALA A 107 8.25 9.31 4.30
C ALA A 107 7.65 8.27 5.26
N THR A 108 8.32 7.13 5.42
CA THR A 108 7.83 6.07 6.31
C THR A 108 7.61 6.55 7.75
N SER A 109 8.37 7.56 8.18
CA SER A 109 8.32 8.13 9.54
C SER A 109 7.21 9.16 9.77
N LYS A 110 6.69 9.80 8.71
CA LYS A 110 5.72 10.90 8.84
C LYS A 110 4.35 10.55 8.28
N GLN A 111 4.28 9.59 7.34
CA GLN A 111 3.05 9.02 6.79
C GLN A 111 1.99 10.08 6.40
N GLU A 112 2.44 11.24 5.93
CA GLU A 112 1.62 12.38 5.55
C GLU A 112 2.13 13.01 4.26
N TYR A 113 1.25 13.69 3.53
CA TYR A 113 1.58 14.47 2.34
C TYR A 113 0.53 15.56 2.09
N LYS A 114 0.86 16.54 1.26
CA LYS A 114 -0.08 17.57 0.83
C LYS A 114 -0.86 17.07 -0.38
N GLY A 115 -2.18 16.89 -0.23
CA GLY A 115 -3.06 16.43 -1.30
C GLY A 115 -3.47 17.54 -2.28
N SER A 116 -3.82 17.12 -3.49
CA SER A 116 -4.41 17.96 -4.54
C SER A 116 -5.89 18.32 -4.25
N GLY A 117 -6.52 19.08 -5.16
CA GLY A 117 -7.97 19.32 -5.10
C GLY A 117 -8.47 20.12 -3.89
N GLY A 118 -7.57 20.79 -3.17
CA GLY A 118 -7.91 21.54 -1.95
C GLY A 118 -8.03 20.70 -0.67
N LEU A 119 -7.60 19.43 -0.70
CA LEU A 119 -7.63 18.51 0.45
C LEU A 119 -6.65 18.89 1.58
N GLY A 120 -5.68 19.77 1.32
CA GLY A 120 -4.74 20.21 2.34
C GLY A 120 -3.76 19.11 2.75
N MET A 121 -3.46 18.98 4.06
CA MET A 121 -2.55 17.97 4.57
C MET A 121 -3.30 16.66 4.86
N LEU A 122 -2.87 15.57 4.24
CA LEU A 122 -3.42 14.22 4.39
C LEU A 122 -2.50 13.35 5.24
N ARG A 123 -3.07 12.59 6.19
CA ARG A 123 -2.33 11.75 7.14
C ARG A 123 -2.90 10.35 7.21
N TRP A 124 -2.03 9.35 7.15
CA TRP A 124 -2.43 7.96 7.38
C TRP A 124 -2.56 7.68 8.88
N LYS A 125 -3.67 7.06 9.25
CA LYS A 125 -3.96 6.48 10.56
C LYS A 125 -4.15 4.97 10.38
N GLY A 126 -3.50 4.15 11.20
CA GLY A 126 -3.79 2.71 11.23
C GLY A 126 -5.05 2.41 12.06
N THR A 127 -5.96 1.59 11.53
CA THR A 127 -7.22 1.24 12.22
C THR A 127 -7.33 -0.24 12.59
N GLY A 128 -6.32 -1.03 12.23
CA GLY A 128 -6.24 -2.42 12.62
C GLY A 128 -5.13 -3.11 11.86
N MET A 129 -4.32 -3.91 12.56
CA MET A 129 -3.30 -4.73 11.94
C MET A 129 -3.11 -6.00 12.74
N LYS A 130 -3.27 -7.15 12.08
CA LYS A 130 -2.84 -8.45 12.60
C LYS A 130 -1.46 -8.76 12.07
N ALA A 131 -0.61 -9.28 12.95
CA ALA A 131 0.71 -9.76 12.59
C ALA A 131 0.61 -10.81 11.47
N TYR A 132 1.19 -10.52 10.29
CA TYR A 132 1.09 -11.39 9.12
C TYR A 132 -0.35 -11.77 8.73
N GLY A 133 -1.31 -10.86 8.89
CA GLY A 133 -2.71 -11.10 8.53
C GLY A 133 -3.37 -9.89 7.87
N GLU A 134 -4.59 -9.61 8.28
CA GLU A 134 -5.36 -8.47 7.80
C GLU A 134 -4.79 -7.13 8.29
N ALA A 135 -5.03 -6.08 7.54
CA ALA A 135 -4.66 -4.72 7.95
C ALA A 135 -5.59 -3.67 7.36
N SER A 136 -5.71 -2.53 8.03
CA SER A 136 -6.53 -1.42 7.60
C SER A 136 -5.95 -0.07 8.01
N TRP A 137 -6.15 0.92 7.14
CA TRP A 137 -5.72 2.30 7.33
C TRP A 137 -6.77 3.27 6.82
N GLU A 138 -6.69 4.49 7.33
CA GLU A 138 -7.50 5.62 6.90
C GLU A 138 -6.59 6.78 6.57
N LEU A 139 -6.83 7.42 5.43
CA LEU A 139 -6.23 8.69 5.07
C LEU A 139 -7.21 9.80 5.44
N ARG A 140 -6.77 10.74 6.26
CA ARG A 140 -7.59 11.81 6.81
C ARG A 140 -7.02 13.17 6.49
N ASP A 141 -7.88 14.13 6.18
CA ASP A 141 -7.55 15.56 6.17
C ASP A 141 -7.97 16.22 7.50
N GLU A 142 -7.98 17.55 7.53
CA GLU A 142 -8.49 18.31 8.69
C GLU A 142 -10.01 18.18 8.89
N ARG A 143 -10.75 17.73 7.87
CA ARG A 143 -12.22 17.62 7.85
C ARG A 143 -12.70 16.20 8.17
N GLY A 144 -11.84 15.18 8.06
CA GLY A 144 -12.15 13.80 8.45
C GLY A 144 -11.61 12.76 7.47
N LEU A 145 -12.34 11.65 7.35
CA LEU A 145 -12.01 10.54 6.46
C LEU A 145 -12.09 10.95 4.97
N VAL A 146 -11.02 10.65 4.23
CA VAL A 146 -10.95 10.84 2.77
C VAL A 146 -10.77 9.50 2.05
N VAL A 147 -9.92 8.62 2.58
CA VAL A 147 -9.74 7.26 2.00
C VAL A 147 -9.68 6.24 3.11
N ALA A 148 -10.23 5.06 2.89
CA ALA A 148 -10.00 3.88 3.71
C ALA A 148 -9.44 2.75 2.85
N VAL A 149 -8.50 2.02 3.43
CA VAL A 149 -7.84 0.88 2.80
C VAL A 149 -7.95 -0.31 3.72
N THR A 150 -8.33 -1.46 3.17
CA THR A 150 -8.30 -2.74 3.87
C THR A 150 -7.55 -3.79 3.04
N VAL A 151 -6.93 -4.73 3.74
CA VAL A 151 -6.28 -5.93 3.18
C VAL A 151 -6.82 -7.12 3.95
N ASP A 152 -7.24 -8.16 3.24
CA ASP A 152 -7.80 -9.38 3.83
C ASP A 152 -6.74 -10.20 4.59
N GLU A 153 -7.20 -11.17 5.37
CA GLU A 153 -6.33 -12.04 6.15
C GLU A 153 -5.35 -12.84 5.27
N GLY A 154 -5.80 -13.25 4.09
CA GLY A 154 -4.97 -13.93 3.10
C GLY A 154 -3.89 -13.04 2.45
N GLN A 155 -3.95 -11.72 2.65
CA GLN A 155 -3.11 -10.72 1.98
C GLN A 155 -3.18 -10.79 0.46
N VAL A 156 -4.28 -11.32 -0.08
CA VAL A 156 -4.50 -11.45 -1.53
C VAL A 156 -5.36 -10.29 -2.01
N ASN A 157 -6.44 -10.03 -1.30
CA ASN A 157 -7.43 -9.02 -1.66
C ASN A 157 -7.34 -7.79 -0.77
N GLY A 158 -7.89 -6.70 -1.26
CA GLY A 158 -8.06 -5.47 -0.51
C GLY A 158 -9.17 -4.63 -1.08
N MET A 159 -9.55 -3.59 -0.35
CA MET A 159 -10.58 -2.64 -0.74
C MET A 159 -10.05 -1.23 -0.52
N ILE A 160 -10.33 -0.36 -1.48
CA ILE A 160 -10.04 1.07 -1.41
C ILE A 160 -11.37 1.79 -1.55
N SER A 161 -11.73 2.56 -0.54
CA SER A 161 -12.96 3.35 -0.53
C SER A 161 -12.57 4.83 -0.40
N VAL A 162 -13.14 5.69 -1.25
CA VAL A 162 -12.86 7.12 -1.32
C VAL A 162 -14.12 7.91 -0.94
N TRP A 163 -13.95 8.89 -0.06
CA TRP A 163 -14.98 9.85 0.37
C TRP A 163 -14.57 11.27 -0.01
N GLY A 164 -15.55 12.11 -0.27
CA GLY A 164 -15.36 13.54 -0.56
C GLY A 164 -16.30 14.01 -1.67
N GLU A 165 -16.93 15.15 -1.45
CA GLU A 165 -17.78 15.79 -2.46
C GLU A 165 -16.95 16.72 -3.34
N GLY A 166 -17.28 16.76 -4.64
CA GLY A 166 -16.66 17.70 -5.58
C GLY A 166 -15.20 17.39 -5.93
N LEU A 167 -14.71 16.18 -5.66
CA LEU A 167 -13.38 15.76 -6.09
C LEU A 167 -13.36 15.58 -7.61
N ASP A 168 -12.43 16.26 -8.28
CA ASP A 168 -12.16 16.01 -9.69
C ASP A 168 -11.54 14.62 -9.90
N ASN A 169 -11.71 14.06 -11.10
CA ASN A 169 -11.18 12.73 -11.48
C ASN A 169 -9.68 12.58 -11.20
N GLU A 170 -9.00 13.70 -11.35
CA GLU A 170 -7.58 13.89 -11.23
C GLU A 170 -7.10 13.74 -9.77
N THR A 171 -7.88 14.23 -8.81
CA THR A 171 -7.67 14.09 -7.37
C THR A 171 -8.10 12.71 -6.91
N VAL A 172 -9.17 12.15 -7.49
CA VAL A 172 -9.55 10.75 -7.25
C VAL A 172 -8.46 9.78 -7.68
N GLU A 173 -7.84 9.96 -8.86
CA GLU A 173 -6.73 9.12 -9.33
C GLU A 173 -5.53 9.21 -8.37
N GLU A 174 -5.17 10.42 -7.92
CA GLU A 174 -4.14 10.62 -6.90
C GLU A 174 -4.42 9.81 -5.62
N LEU A 175 -5.62 9.94 -5.05
CA LEU A 175 -6.03 9.24 -3.84
C LEU A 175 -5.99 7.72 -4.02
N VAL A 176 -6.42 7.21 -5.18
CA VAL A 176 -6.35 5.79 -5.51
C VAL A 176 -4.89 5.34 -5.61
N MET A 177 -4.00 6.07 -6.29
CA MET A 177 -2.59 5.69 -6.40
C MET A 177 -1.90 5.67 -5.03
N VAL A 178 -2.20 6.64 -4.17
CA VAL A 178 -1.71 6.70 -2.79
C VAL A 178 -2.21 5.52 -1.96
N ALA A 179 -3.48 5.14 -2.10
CA ALA A 179 -4.06 3.98 -1.44
C ALA A 179 -3.43 2.65 -1.90
N VAL A 180 -3.22 2.50 -3.21
CA VAL A 180 -2.56 1.34 -3.79
C VAL A 180 -1.12 1.22 -3.28
N ALA A 181 -0.41 2.34 -3.25
CA ALA A 181 0.95 2.36 -2.74
C ALA A 181 1.00 1.96 -1.26
N LYS A 182 -0.01 2.34 -0.45
CA LYS A 182 -0.13 1.87 0.94
C LYS A 182 -0.29 0.35 1.05
N ILE A 183 -1.13 -0.26 0.21
CA ILE A 183 -1.29 -1.73 0.15
C ILE A 183 0.04 -2.39 -0.24
N GLU A 184 0.70 -1.90 -1.28
CA GLU A 184 1.95 -2.50 -1.76
C GLU A 184 3.11 -2.31 -0.79
N ASP A 185 3.18 -1.20 -0.05
CA ASP A 185 4.15 -0.97 1.02
C ASP A 185 3.97 -1.99 2.15
N TYR A 186 2.73 -2.20 2.60
CA TYR A 186 2.43 -3.24 3.58
C TYR A 186 2.85 -4.63 3.09
N LYS A 187 2.50 -4.99 1.85
CA LYS A 187 2.93 -6.26 1.26
C LYS A 187 4.45 -6.34 1.11
N ASN A 188 5.13 -5.22 0.87
CA ASN A 188 6.59 -5.15 0.80
C ASN A 188 7.24 -5.40 2.14
N MET A 189 6.75 -4.73 3.19
CA MET A 189 7.13 -4.97 4.57
C MET A 189 7.00 -6.46 4.92
N LEU A 190 5.85 -7.08 4.64
CA LEU A 190 5.64 -8.51 4.92
C LEU A 190 6.62 -9.43 4.18
N ARG A 191 6.92 -9.14 2.91
CA ARG A 191 7.91 -9.92 2.13
C ARG A 191 9.32 -9.79 2.71
N ASN A 192 9.73 -8.58 3.07
CA ASN A 192 11.06 -8.32 3.63
C ASN A 192 11.20 -8.97 5.01
N SER A 193 10.16 -8.92 5.82
CA SER A 193 10.04 -9.63 7.09
C SER A 193 10.23 -11.14 6.95
N LYS A 194 9.54 -11.78 5.99
CA LYS A 194 9.69 -13.22 5.71
C LYS A 194 11.11 -13.56 5.28
N LYS A 195 11.74 -12.75 4.42
CA LYS A 195 13.14 -12.92 4.00
C LYS A 195 14.11 -12.81 5.17
N ALA A 196 13.91 -11.85 6.08
CA ALA A 196 14.76 -11.66 7.25
C ALA A 196 14.70 -12.86 8.20
N VAL A 197 13.51 -13.43 8.42
CA VAL A 197 13.34 -14.66 9.23
C VAL A 197 14.07 -15.85 8.60
N VAL A 198 13.96 -16.04 7.28
CA VAL A 198 14.69 -17.11 6.58
C VAL A 198 16.21 -16.89 6.63
N GLY A 199 16.69 -15.65 6.48
CA GLY A 199 18.10 -15.31 6.59
C GLY A 199 18.69 -15.60 7.98
N LEU A 200 17.91 -15.37 9.04
CA LEU A 200 18.30 -15.74 10.41
C LEU A 200 18.29 -17.26 10.62
N GLY A 201 17.36 -18.00 10.00
CA GLY A 201 17.33 -19.46 10.05
C GLY A 201 18.50 -20.16 9.34
N ILE A 202 19.11 -19.50 8.35
CA ILE A 202 20.33 -19.98 7.68
C ILE A 202 21.59 -19.54 8.47
N GLY A 203 21.54 -18.38 9.15
CA GLY A 203 22.63 -17.88 9.99
C GLY A 203 22.79 -18.58 11.35
N THR A 204 21.72 -19.13 11.92
CA THR A 204 21.78 -19.92 13.18
C THR A 204 22.19 -21.38 12.98
N ALA A 205 22.33 -21.85 11.74
CA ALA A 205 22.72 -23.23 11.43
C ALA A 205 24.10 -23.38 10.76
N ALA A 206 24.90 -22.30 10.66
CA ALA A 206 26.27 -22.39 10.13
C ALA A 206 27.26 -23.15 11.04
N TRP A 207 26.82 -23.58 12.23
CA TRP A 207 27.64 -24.17 13.29
C TRP A 207 27.26 -25.64 13.54
N LEU A 208 26.21 -26.13 12.87
CA LEU A 208 25.70 -27.51 12.98
C LEU A 208 26.12 -28.40 11.80
N SER A 209 26.97 -27.91 10.90
CA SER A 209 27.62 -28.71 9.85
C SER A 209 29.14 -28.75 10.07
N GLY A 210 29.55 -29.34 11.19
CA GLY A 210 30.94 -29.64 11.51
C GLY A 210 31.11 -31.12 11.86
N SER A 211 31.25 -31.94 10.81
CA SER A 211 32.06 -33.17 10.72
C SER A 211 31.89 -34.29 11.76
N TRP A 212 31.43 -35.44 11.28
CA TRP A 212 31.85 -36.75 11.78
C TRP A 212 33.34 -36.97 11.48
N ALA A 213 34.13 -37.30 12.50
CA ALA A 213 35.23 -38.28 12.49
C ALA A 213 35.84 -38.36 13.91
#